data_AF-A0A535KPQ9-F1
#
_entry.id   AF-A0A535KPQ9-F1
#
_cell.length_a   1.000
_cell.length_b   1.000
_cell.length_c   1.000
_cell.angle_alpha   90.00
_cell.angle_beta   90.00
_cell.angle_gamma   90.00
#
_symmetry.space_group_name_H-M   'P 1'
#
loop_
_entity.id
_entity.type
_entity.pdbx_description
1 polymer ?
#
loop_
_entity_poly.entity_id
_entity_poly.type
_entity_poly.pdbx_seq_one_letter_code
_entity_poly.pdbx_strand_id
1 'polypeptide(L)'
;MFQFLILPQFFLAGVFNPIGILPWYLEILSRISPMRYVVDLIRGVVYAGHPEYHKVVLFDPAINLLVIVVMFGVFVVVGTALFVRRETNR
;
A
#
# COMPACT_ATOMS: atom_id res chain seq x y z
N MET A 1 3.13 -19.19 5.09
CA MET A 1 4.19 -18.17 4.83
C MET A 1 3.60 -16.84 4.38
N PHE A 2 2.77 -16.80 3.32
CA PHE A 2 2.20 -15.54 2.79
C PHE A 2 1.32 -14.76 3.80
N GLN A 3 0.56 -15.46 4.65
CA GLN A 3 -0.26 -14.84 5.71
C GLN A 3 0.54 -13.92 6.65
N PHE A 4 1.81 -14.24 6.94
CA PHE A 4 2.68 -13.43 7.80
C PHE A 4 3.12 -12.12 7.15
N LEU A 5 2.99 -12.00 5.81
CA LEU A 5 3.24 -10.75 5.09
C LEU A 5 1.94 -9.93 4.98
N ILE A 6 0.82 -10.58 4.68
CA ILE A 6 -0.48 -9.92 4.46
C ILE A 6 -1.06 -9.35 5.76
N LEU A 7 -1.01 -10.12 6.86
CA LEU A 7 -1.67 -9.71 8.10
C LEU A 7 -1.08 -8.40 8.66
N PRO A 8 0.25 -8.23 8.80
CA PRO A 8 0.83 -6.94 9.17
C PRO A 8 0.47 -5.82 8.20
N GLN A 9 0.37 -6.11 6.90
CA GLN A 9 0.00 -5.11 5.90
C GLN A 9 -1.43 -4.57 6.10
N PHE A 10 -2.39 -5.36 6.57
CA PHE A 10 -3.73 -4.86 6.90
C PHE A 10 -3.73 -3.87 8.07
N PHE A 11 -2.90 -4.12 9.09
CA PHE A 11 -2.72 -3.17 10.20
C PHE A 11 -2.05 -1.89 9.72
N LEU A 12 -0.99 -2.00 8.92
CA LEU A 12 -0.26 -0.86 8.34
C LEU A 12 -1.12 -0.06 7.34
N ALA A 13 -2.03 -0.71 6.62
CA ALA A 13 -2.99 -0.04 5.75
C ALA A 13 -4.15 0.61 6.52
N GLY A 14 -4.19 0.48 7.85
CA GLY A 14 -5.23 1.00 8.74
C GLY A 14 -6.63 0.55 8.35
N VAL A 15 -6.77 -0.73 8.01
CA VAL A 15 -8.05 -1.41 7.89
C VAL A 15 -8.68 -1.61 9.27
N PHE A 16 -7.86 -1.92 10.28
CA PHE A 16 -8.30 -2.16 11.66
C PHE A 16 -8.11 -0.98 12.61
N ASN A 17 -7.27 0.00 12.25
CA ASN A 17 -7.01 1.20 13.05
C ASN A 17 -7.41 2.45 12.25
N PRO A 18 -8.00 3.48 12.88
CA PRO A 18 -8.17 4.78 12.23
C PRO A 18 -6.80 5.31 11.78
N ILE A 19 -6.60 5.54 10.47
CA ILE A 19 -5.28 5.93 9.94
C ILE A 19 -4.79 7.27 10.50
N GLY A 20 -5.70 8.12 11.00
CA GLY A 20 -5.36 9.43 11.55
C GLY A 20 -4.52 9.43 12.83
N ILE A 21 -4.28 8.28 13.48
CA ILE A 21 -3.60 8.20 14.79
C ILE A 21 -2.56 7.08 14.84
N LEU A 22 -1.84 6.81 13.74
CA LEU A 22 -0.71 5.88 13.81
C LEU A 22 0.45 6.53 14.58
N PRO A 23 1.07 5.82 15.54
CA PRO A 23 2.35 6.21 16.11
C PRO A 23 3.39 6.43 14.99
N TRP A 24 4.28 7.41 15.17
CA TRP A 24 5.25 7.82 14.15
C TRP A 24 6.07 6.66 13.54
N TYR A 25 6.39 5.65 14.34
CA TYR A 25 7.12 4.47 13.88
C TYR A 25 6.28 3.58 12.94
N LEU A 26 4.98 3.41 13.21
CA LEU A 26 4.08 2.67 12.32
C LEU A 26 3.74 3.48 11.07
N GLU A 27 3.71 4.80 11.17
CA GLU A 27 3.44 5.66 10.03
C GLU A 27 4.52 5.50 8.94
N ILE A 28 5.79 5.44 9.32
CA ILE A 28 6.90 5.21 8.40
C ILE A 28 6.76 3.85 7.70
N LEU A 29 6.49 2.79 8.47
CA LEU A 29 6.27 1.45 7.91
C LEU A 29 5.04 1.39 7.01
N SER A 30 3.99 2.12 7.36
CA SER A 30 2.75 2.22 6.61
C SER A 30 2.97 2.85 5.22
N ARG A 31 3.82 3.89 5.12
CA ARG A 31 4.15 4.54 3.84
C ARG A 31 4.87 3.60 2.85
N ILE A 32 5.58 2.59 3.33
CA ILE A 32 6.26 1.61 2.46
C ILE A 32 5.31 0.45 2.08
N SER A 33 4.20 0.30 2.82
CA SER A 33 3.24 -0.78 2.58
C SER A 33 2.40 -0.50 1.33
N PRO A 34 2.43 -1.36 0.29
CA PRO A 34 1.60 -1.19 -0.91
C PRO A 34 0.11 -1.23 -0.58
N MET A 35 -0.28 -2.02 0.45
CA MET A 35 -1.66 -2.15 0.87
C MET A 35 -2.26 -0.83 1.39
N ARG A 36 -1.45 0.10 1.90
CA ARG A 36 -1.93 1.43 2.33
C ARG A 36 -2.61 2.17 1.19
N TYR A 37 -1.95 2.22 0.03
CA TYR A 37 -2.41 2.95 -1.15
C TYR A 37 -3.63 2.29 -1.79
N VAL A 38 -3.69 0.95 -1.79
CA VAL A 38 -4.86 0.20 -2.31
C VAL A 38 -6.10 0.47 -1.45
N VAL A 39 -5.97 0.41 -0.13
CA VAL A 39 -7.08 0.65 0.79
C VAL A 39 -7.56 2.10 0.69
N ASP A 40 -6.64 3.07 0.59
CA ASP A 40 -6.99 4.47 0.43
C ASP A 40 -7.66 4.76 -0.93
N LEU A 41 -7.21 4.11 -2.01
CA LEU A 41 -7.85 4.17 -3.33
C LEU A 41 -9.30 3.65 -3.28
N ILE A 42 -9.53 2.51 -2.63
CA ILE A 42 -10.88 1.95 -2.47
C ILE A 42 -11.78 2.93 -1.70
N ARG A 43 -11.28 3.57 -0.65
CA ARG A 43 -12.04 4.61 0.07
C ARG A 43 -12.36 5.79 -0.83
N GLY A 44 -11.41 6.22 -1.66
CA GLY A 44 -11.60 7.26 -2.65
C GLY A 44 -12.76 6.95 -3.61
N VAL A 45 -12.87 5.71 -4.07
CA VAL A 45 -13.96 5.29 -4.96
C VAL A 45 -15.28 5.14 -4.21
N VAL A 46 -15.28 4.48 -3.06
CA VAL A 46 -16.50 4.14 -2.29
C VAL A 46 -17.16 5.39 -1.71
N TYR A 47 -16.37 6.34 -1.21
CA TYR A 47 -16.87 7.57 -0.60
C TYR A 47 -16.96 8.73 -1.60
N ALA A 48 -16.78 8.49 -2.90
CA ALA A 48 -16.88 9.54 -3.92
C ALA A 48 -18.28 10.19 -3.87
N GLY A 49 -18.33 11.51 -3.67
CA GLY A 49 -19.58 12.27 -3.55
C GLY A 49 -20.24 12.21 -2.18
N HIS A 50 -19.70 11.46 -1.22
CA HIS A 50 -20.17 11.45 0.17
C HIS A 50 -19.54 12.60 0.98
N PRO A 51 -20.27 13.20 1.95
CA PRO A 51 -19.74 14.25 2.81
C PRO A 51 -18.58 13.77 3.70
N GLU A 52 -18.49 12.47 3.95
CA GLU A 52 -17.39 11.88 4.74
C GLU A 52 -16.08 11.72 3.96
N TYR A 53 -16.04 11.96 2.64
CA TYR A 53 -14.86 11.71 1.78
C TYR A 53 -13.54 12.21 2.38
N HIS A 54 -13.51 13.48 2.80
CA HIS A 54 -12.31 14.13 3.35
C HIS A 54 -11.85 13.58 4.71
N LYS A 55 -12.69 12.77 5.39
CA LYS A 55 -12.34 12.16 6.68
C LYS A 55 -11.68 10.79 6.53
N VAL A 56 -11.92 10.10 5.42
CA VAL A 56 -11.48 8.72 5.20
C VAL A 56 -10.41 8.58 4.12
N VAL A 57 -10.37 9.51 3.17
CA VAL A 57 -9.42 9.53 2.05
C VAL A 57 -8.22 10.39 2.42
N LEU A 58 -7.02 9.82 2.36
CA LEU A 58 -5.77 10.49 2.76
C LEU A 58 -5.10 11.19 1.58
N PHE A 59 -5.10 10.54 0.42
CA PHE A 59 -4.51 11.05 -0.81
C PHE A 59 -5.52 11.05 -1.94
N ASP A 60 -5.28 11.90 -2.94
CA ASP A 60 -6.06 11.87 -4.16
C ASP A 60 -6.01 10.46 -4.78
N PRO A 61 -7.15 9.89 -5.23
CA PRO A 61 -7.20 8.58 -5.87
C PRO A 61 -6.18 8.40 -7.01
N ALA A 62 -5.90 9.46 -7.78
CA ALA A 62 -4.91 9.42 -8.85
C ALA A 62 -3.49 9.23 -8.32
N ILE A 63 -3.14 9.84 -7.18
CA ILE A 63 -1.84 9.67 -6.52
C ILE A 63 -1.70 8.24 -6.01
N ASN A 64 -2.74 7.71 -5.35
CA ASN A 64 -2.74 6.32 -4.89
C ASN A 64 -2.52 5.35 -6.06
N LEU A 65 -3.22 5.54 -7.18
CA LEU A 65 -3.06 4.72 -8.37
C LEU A 65 -1.64 4.81 -8.96
N LEU A 66 -1.09 6.02 -9.08
CA LEU A 66 0.28 6.25 -9.55
C LEU A 66 1.28 5.47 -8.69
N VAL A 67 1.18 5.58 -7.37
CA VAL A 67 2.09 4.90 -6.43
C VAL A 67 1.98 3.39 -6.58
N ILE A 68 0.76 2.84 -6.69
CA ILE A 68 0.54 1.40 -6.91
C ILE A 68 1.24 0.93 -8.19
N VAL A 69 1.07 1.65 -9.30
CA VAL A 69 1.69 1.30 -10.60
C VAL A 69 3.21 1.34 -10.50
N VAL A 70 3.78 2.36 -9.87
CA VAL A 70 5.23 2.48 -9.66
C VAL A 70 5.75 1.34 -8.80
N MET A 71 5.12 1.05 -7.66
CA MET A 71 5.54 -0.04 -6.77
C MET A 71 5.44 -1.41 -7.46
N PHE A 72 4.39 -1.65 -8.23
CA PHE A 72 4.24 -2.86 -9.03
C PHE A 72 5.39 -3.01 -10.03
N GLY A 73 5.69 -1.96 -10.79
CA GLY A 73 6.81 -1.96 -11.73
C GLY A 73 8.15 -2.25 -11.04
N VAL A 74 8.41 -1.60 -9.89
CA VAL A 74 9.62 -1.84 -9.10
C VAL A 74 9.71 -3.30 -8.63
N PHE A 75 8.64 -3.87 -8.08
CA PHE A 75 8.66 -5.26 -7.60
C PHE A 75 8.83 -6.26 -8.74
N VAL A 76 8.23 -6.02 -9.91
CA VAL A 76 8.43 -6.86 -11.10
C VAL A 76 9.89 -6.79 -11.54
N VAL A 77 10.45 -5.59 -11.72
CA VAL A 77 11.83 -5.40 -12.17
C VAL A 77 12.82 -6.05 -11.19
N VAL A 78 12.67 -5.79 -9.89
CA VAL A 78 13.54 -6.36 -8.85
C VAL A 78 13.38 -7.88 -8.78
N GLY A 79 12.14 -8.38 -8.82
CA GLY A 79 11.85 -9.82 -8.81
C GLY A 79 12.49 -10.52 -9.99
N THR A 80 12.31 -10.00 -11.21
CA THR A 80 12.93 -10.54 -12.43
C THR A 80 14.45 -10.47 -12.38
N ALA A 81 15.03 -9.34 -11.95
CA ALA A 81 16.49 -9.20 -11.85
C ALA A 81 17.11 -10.18 -10.84
N LEU A 82 16.48 -10.35 -9.67
CA LEU A 82 16.92 -11.31 -8.65
C LEU A 82 16.76 -12.75 -9.13
N PHE A 83 15.68 -13.05 -9.86
CA PHE A 83 15.43 -14.37 -10.43
C PHE A 83 16.50 -14.74 -11.47
N VAL A 84 16.75 -13.86 -12.45
CA VAL A 84 17.78 -14.08 -13.48
C VAL A 84 19.17 -14.24 -12.85
N ARG A 85 19.53 -13.37 -11.89
CA ARG A 85 20.82 -13.47 -11.19
C ARG A 85 20.99 -14.80 -10.45
N ARG A 86 19.91 -15.37 -9.90
CA ARG A 86 19.93 -16.67 -9.23
C ARG A 86 20.09 -17.83 -10.21
N GLU A 87 19.55 -17.73 -11.42
CA GLU A 87 19.70 -18.74 -12.47
C GLU A 87 21.07 -18.71 -13.13
N THR A 88 21.65 -17.53 -13.36
CA THR A 88 22.99 -17.41 -13.98
C THR A 88 24.13 -17.81 -13.03
N ASN A 89 23.92 -17.72 -11.72
CA ASN A 89 24.93 -18.03 -10.70
C ASN A 89 24.83 -19.49 -10.19
N ARG A 90 24.11 -20.35 -10.91
CA ARG A 90 23.93 -21.78 -10.68
C ARG A 90 24.63 -22.57 -11.77
#